data_AF-A0A3B9GJA3-F1
#
_entry.id   AF-A0A3B9GJA3-F1
#
_cell.length_a   1.000
_cell.length_b   1.000
_cell.length_c   1.000
_cell.angle_alpha   90.00
_cell.angle_beta   90.00
_cell.angle_gamma   90.00
#
_symmetry.space_group_name_H-M   'P 1'
#
loop_
_entity.id
_entity.type
_entity.pdbx_description
1 polymer ?
#
loop_
_entity_poly.entity_id
_entity_poly.type
_entity_poly.pdbx_seq_one_letter_code
_entity_poly.pdbx_strand_id
1 'polypeptide(L)'
;MGGALAKPWLFIAATAAFVVFAFTVLPAKAADAALYTPPGASFDTSLFYTPAEAIERAVSYGEEGRSAYIFDRWTFDLVFPLIYGLFMLSAWAFSLKRLAPGGAITDRVRAGAEKSGEAKPGYRWLLVPALGIAFDFAENSAVTLLMLGVGSLGAEAAPAGGILGGAMGEPSWLGLAAFASSAATALKWLFVGAGFAGALILPLAAGLGALLRRRRAGRQAAGQ
;
A
#
# COMPACT_ATOMS: atom_id res chain seq x y z
N MET A 1 10.17 -10.65 -12.97
CA MET A 1 10.12 -9.71 -11.83
C MET A 1 10.34 -10.38 -10.46
N GLY A 2 9.51 -11.35 -10.05
CA GLY A 2 9.57 -11.94 -8.69
C GLY A 2 10.94 -12.48 -8.22
N GLY A 3 11.73 -13.10 -9.12
CA GLY A 3 13.07 -13.58 -8.77
C GLY A 3 14.08 -12.49 -8.37
N ALA A 4 13.97 -11.29 -8.94
CA ALA A 4 14.81 -10.15 -8.57
C ALA A 4 14.39 -9.58 -7.21
N LEU A 5 13.08 -9.45 -6.98
CA LEU A 5 12.48 -9.02 -5.72
C LEU A 5 12.80 -9.95 -4.54
N ALA A 6 13.00 -11.25 -4.82
CA ALA A 6 13.29 -12.26 -3.80
C ALA A 6 14.74 -12.27 -3.29
N LYS A 7 15.61 -11.38 -3.79
CA LYS A 7 17.02 -11.32 -3.37
C LYS A 7 17.13 -10.85 -1.90
N PRO A 8 17.89 -11.55 -1.03
CA PRO A 8 17.98 -11.19 0.40
C PRO A 8 18.44 -9.76 0.66
N TRP A 9 19.46 -9.29 -0.07
CA TRP A 9 19.96 -7.93 0.10
C TRP A 9 18.90 -6.88 -0.25
N LEU A 10 18.05 -7.16 -1.25
CA LEU A 10 17.00 -6.22 -1.65
C LEU A 10 15.91 -6.16 -0.59
N PHE A 11 15.52 -7.30 -0.02
CA PHE A 11 14.58 -7.31 1.11
C PHE A 11 15.12 -6.54 2.33
N ILE A 12 16.40 -6.72 2.66
CA ILE A 12 17.05 -5.97 3.75
C ILE A 12 17.08 -4.47 3.43
N ALA A 13 17.52 -4.08 2.24
CA ALA A 13 17.60 -2.68 1.83
C ALA A 13 16.22 -2.01 1.82
N ALA A 14 15.20 -2.69 1.27
CA ALA A 14 13.83 -2.19 1.24
C ALA A 14 13.23 -2.05 2.65
N THR A 15 13.53 -3.01 3.55
CA THR A 15 13.11 -2.93 4.96
C THR A 15 13.78 -1.76 5.67
N ALA A 16 15.09 -1.58 5.49
CA ALA A 16 15.83 -0.46 6.06
C ALA A 16 15.31 0.89 5.55
N ALA A 17 15.08 1.02 4.25
CA ALA A 17 14.52 2.23 3.64
C ALA A 17 13.12 2.53 4.20
N PHE A 18 12.24 1.53 4.29
CA PHE A 18 10.91 1.69 4.87
C PHE A 18 10.96 2.13 6.34
N VAL A 19 11.79 1.47 7.16
CA VAL A 19 11.96 1.83 8.57
C VAL A 19 12.48 3.26 8.72
N VAL A 20 13.56 3.62 8.02
CA VAL A 20 14.11 4.98 8.07
C VAL A 20 13.04 6.01 7.67
N PHE A 21 12.34 5.79 6.57
CA PHE A 21 11.28 6.70 6.11
C PHE A 21 10.14 6.81 7.14
N ALA A 22 9.69 5.68 7.69
CA ALA A 22 8.59 5.64 8.64
C ALA A 22 8.91 6.34 9.97
N PHE A 23 10.16 6.30 10.44
CA PHE A 23 10.56 6.92 11.71
C PHE A 23 11.08 8.35 11.58
N THR A 24 11.45 8.81 10.38
CA THR A 24 12.05 10.15 10.18
C THR A 24 11.19 11.08 9.34
N VAL A 25 10.55 10.58 8.28
CA VAL A 25 9.81 11.42 7.33
C VAL A 25 8.33 11.50 7.72
N LEU A 26 7.70 10.35 7.99
CA LEU A 26 6.25 10.33 8.30
C LEU A 26 5.86 11.18 9.52
N PRO A 27 6.61 11.19 10.65
CA PRO A 27 6.22 12.01 11.80
C PRO A 27 6.29 13.51 11.50
N ALA A 28 7.30 13.94 10.74
CA ALA A 28 7.43 15.33 10.32
C ALA A 28 6.28 15.72 9.37
N LYS A 29 5.95 14.87 8.41
CA LYS A 29 4.84 15.11 7.47
C LYS A 29 3.46 15.04 8.11
N ALA A 30 3.27 14.20 9.13
CA ALA A 30 2.05 14.22 9.94
C ALA A 30 1.92 15.53 10.73
N ALA A 31 3.02 16.09 11.24
CA ALA A 31 3.01 17.38 11.92
C ALA A 31 2.71 18.54 10.96
N ASP A 32 3.31 18.55 9.77
CA ASP A 32 3.00 19.53 8.71
C ASP A 32 1.51 19.45 8.33
N ALA A 33 1.00 18.24 8.10
CA ALA A 33 -0.39 17.99 7.72
C ALA A 33 -1.42 18.47 8.76
N ALA A 34 -1.08 18.38 10.05
CA ALA A 34 -1.94 18.83 11.13
C ALA A 34 -2.20 20.35 11.11
N LEU A 35 -1.35 21.13 10.43
CA LEU A 35 -1.51 22.59 10.33
C LEU A 35 -2.61 23.00 9.35
N TYR A 36 -2.86 22.18 8.33
CA TYR A 36 -3.78 22.53 7.25
C TYR A 36 -4.96 21.57 7.07
N THR A 37 -4.96 20.42 7.77
CA THR A 37 -6.03 19.42 7.73
C THR A 37 -7.10 19.74 8.77
N PRO A 38 -8.34 20.06 8.37
CA PRO A 38 -9.43 20.25 9.32
C PRO A 38 -9.73 18.98 10.14
N PRO A 39 -10.25 19.10 11.37
CA PRO A 39 -10.60 17.95 12.20
C PRO A 39 -11.53 16.98 11.47
N GLY A 40 -11.15 15.70 11.38
CA GLY A 40 -11.95 14.67 10.71
C GLY A 40 -11.91 14.71 9.17
N ALA A 41 -11.17 15.64 8.57
CA ALA A 41 -11.12 15.84 7.12
C ALA A 41 -9.90 15.19 6.43
N SER A 42 -9.18 14.32 7.12
CA SER A 42 -8.08 13.56 6.53
C SER A 42 -8.60 12.45 5.61
N PHE A 43 -8.09 12.42 4.38
CA PHE A 43 -8.39 11.38 3.41
C PHE A 43 -7.59 10.11 3.68
N ASP A 44 -6.25 10.18 3.71
CA ASP A 44 -5.43 8.95 3.69
C ASP A 44 -5.41 8.20 5.01
N THR A 45 -5.68 8.88 6.13
CA THR A 45 -5.78 8.24 7.45
C THR A 45 -7.19 7.72 7.76
N SER A 46 -8.15 7.93 6.86
CA SER A 46 -9.48 7.35 6.95
C SER A 46 -9.53 5.99 6.27
N LEU A 47 -10.12 4.99 6.94
CA LEU A 47 -10.31 3.66 6.34
C LEU A 47 -11.36 3.68 5.22
N PHE A 48 -12.35 4.55 5.33
CA PHE A 48 -13.43 4.73 4.38
C PHE A 48 -14.10 6.09 4.59
N TYR A 49 -14.74 6.59 3.53
CA TYR A 49 -15.70 7.69 3.57
C TYR A 49 -16.60 7.62 2.33
N THR A 50 -17.83 8.09 2.44
CA THR A 50 -18.79 8.18 1.32
C THR A 50 -18.43 9.34 0.38
N PRO A 51 -18.92 9.35 -0.87
CA PRO A 51 -18.66 10.46 -1.78
C PRO A 51 -19.19 11.81 -1.27
N ALA A 52 -20.30 11.80 -0.53
CA ALA A 52 -20.81 13.01 0.11
C ALA A 52 -19.84 13.53 1.19
N GLU A 53 -19.37 12.64 2.07
CA GLU A 53 -18.33 12.97 3.06
C GLU A 53 -17.04 13.45 2.39
N ALA A 54 -16.66 12.91 1.23
CA ALA A 54 -15.50 13.36 0.48
C ALA A 54 -15.60 14.85 0.11
N ILE A 55 -16.77 15.26 -0.40
CA ILE A 55 -17.07 16.65 -0.76
C ILE A 55 -17.05 17.52 0.50
N GLU A 56 -17.77 17.12 1.55
CA GLU A 56 -17.80 17.84 2.83
C GLU A 56 -16.39 18.08 3.39
N ARG A 57 -15.55 17.05 3.35
CA ARG A 57 -14.15 17.17 3.76
C ARG A 57 -13.41 18.18 2.89
N ALA A 58 -13.48 18.06 1.57
CA ALA A 58 -12.79 18.97 0.65
C ALA A 58 -13.23 20.44 0.81
N VAL A 59 -14.52 20.68 1.08
CA VAL A 59 -15.08 22.01 1.38
C VAL A 59 -14.55 22.58 2.68
N SER A 60 -14.30 21.74 3.68
CA SER A 60 -13.79 22.20 4.98
C SER A 60 -12.36 22.75 4.93
N TYR A 61 -11.58 22.48 3.88
CA TYR A 61 -10.24 23.05 3.72
C TYR A 61 -10.33 24.52 3.28
N GLY A 62 -9.43 25.36 3.80
CA GLY A 62 -9.16 26.69 3.24
C GLY A 62 -8.43 26.60 1.90
N GLU A 63 -8.29 27.73 1.20
CA GLU A 63 -7.57 27.79 -0.10
C GLU A 63 -6.09 27.38 0.05
N GLU A 64 -5.43 27.91 1.07
CA GLU A 64 -4.06 27.55 1.41
C GLU A 64 -3.95 26.07 1.79
N GLY A 65 -4.93 25.56 2.54
CA GLY A 65 -4.94 24.17 2.98
C GLY A 65 -5.14 23.18 1.84
N ARG A 66 -5.99 23.50 0.86
CA ARG A 66 -6.13 22.68 -0.37
C ARG A 66 -4.82 22.69 -1.18
N SER A 67 -4.20 23.86 -1.32
CA SER A 67 -2.94 24.00 -2.04
C SER A 67 -1.81 23.21 -1.38
N ALA A 68 -1.69 23.29 -0.04
CA ALA A 68 -0.74 22.51 0.73
C ALA A 68 -1.01 20.99 0.62
N TYR A 69 -2.27 20.58 0.74
CA TYR A 69 -2.68 19.19 0.56
C TYR A 69 -2.26 18.65 -0.82
N ILE A 70 -2.58 19.38 -1.90
CA ILE A 70 -2.21 18.98 -3.27
C ILE A 70 -0.70 18.91 -3.43
N PHE A 71 0.04 19.91 -2.91
CA PHE A 71 1.50 19.92 -2.97
C PHE A 71 2.10 18.65 -2.33
N ASP A 72 1.57 18.24 -1.18
CA ASP A 72 2.04 17.06 -0.47
C ASP A 72 1.74 15.76 -1.25
N ARG A 73 0.57 15.63 -1.87
CA ARG A 73 0.19 14.51 -2.76
C ARG A 73 1.16 14.29 -3.92
N TRP A 74 1.74 15.37 -4.44
CA TRP A 74 2.62 15.35 -5.60
C TRP A 74 4.10 15.54 -5.26
N THR A 75 4.46 15.41 -3.98
CA THR A 75 5.85 15.46 -3.52
C THR A 75 6.21 14.24 -2.67
N PHE A 76 6.13 14.34 -1.35
CA PHE A 76 6.56 13.25 -0.46
C PHE A 76 5.63 12.03 -0.59
N ASP A 77 4.35 12.26 -0.86
CA ASP A 77 3.36 11.20 -0.89
C ASP A 77 3.38 10.38 -2.19
N LEU A 78 4.16 10.81 -3.19
CA LEU A 78 4.53 9.94 -4.30
C LEU A 78 5.60 8.91 -3.89
N VAL A 79 6.48 9.31 -2.97
CA VAL A 79 7.62 8.49 -2.53
C VAL A 79 7.17 7.41 -1.55
N PHE A 80 6.20 7.72 -0.68
CA PHE A 80 5.78 6.80 0.37
C PHE A 80 5.22 5.46 -0.17
N PRO A 81 4.30 5.42 -1.16
CA PRO A 81 3.83 4.18 -1.78
C PRO A 81 4.92 3.38 -2.47
N LEU A 82 5.92 4.03 -3.04
CA LEU A 82 7.05 3.34 -3.66
C LEU A 82 7.94 2.67 -2.61
N ILE A 83 8.19 3.34 -1.48
CA ILE A 83 9.02 2.80 -0.39
C ILE A 83 8.32 1.64 0.30
N TYR A 84 7.08 1.85 0.79
CA TYR A 84 6.37 0.76 1.45
C TYR A 84 6.06 -0.36 0.44
N GLY A 85 5.78 -0.01 -0.81
CA GLY A 85 5.53 -0.94 -1.90
C GLY A 85 6.70 -1.85 -2.20
N LEU A 86 7.91 -1.30 -2.31
CA LEU A 86 9.14 -2.07 -2.50
C LEU A 86 9.41 -2.99 -1.31
N PHE A 87 9.18 -2.50 -0.09
CA PHE A 87 9.25 -3.33 1.12
C PHE A 87 8.29 -4.52 1.04
N MET A 88 7.00 -4.30 0.81
CA MET A 88 6.02 -5.39 0.73
C MET A 88 6.31 -6.35 -0.43
N LEU A 89 6.59 -5.83 -1.63
CA LEU A 89 6.89 -6.65 -2.80
C LEU A 89 8.12 -7.54 -2.58
N SER A 90 9.19 -7.01 -1.99
CA SER A 90 10.39 -7.79 -1.67
C SER A 90 10.13 -8.80 -0.54
N ALA A 91 9.42 -8.43 0.53
CA ALA A 91 9.06 -9.31 1.63
C ALA A 91 8.23 -10.52 1.16
N TRP A 92 7.22 -10.27 0.33
CA TRP A 92 6.40 -11.31 -0.28
C TRP A 92 7.23 -12.18 -1.21
N ALA A 93 7.99 -11.60 -2.15
CA ALA A 93 8.78 -12.36 -3.11
C ALA A 93 9.83 -13.25 -2.41
N PHE A 94 10.53 -12.69 -1.43
CA PHE A 94 11.53 -13.39 -0.60
C PHE A 94 10.93 -14.57 0.16
N SER A 95 9.72 -14.40 0.70
CA SER A 95 9.05 -15.41 1.51
C SER A 95 8.40 -16.49 0.66
N LEU A 96 7.71 -16.11 -0.42
CA LEU A 96 7.13 -17.04 -1.40
C LEU A 96 8.20 -17.95 -1.99
N LYS A 97 9.40 -17.42 -2.29
CA LYS A 97 10.54 -18.24 -2.75
C LYS A 97 10.99 -19.27 -1.71
N ARG A 98 10.93 -18.97 -0.41
CA ARG A 98 11.34 -19.87 0.68
C ARG A 98 10.28 -20.89 1.09
N LEU A 99 9.02 -20.53 0.88
CA LEU A 99 7.87 -21.39 1.10
C LEU A 99 7.64 -22.35 -0.07
N ALA A 100 8.12 -22.00 -1.27
CA ALA A 100 8.07 -22.88 -2.43
C ALA A 100 8.77 -24.22 -2.17
N PRO A 101 8.18 -25.36 -2.61
CA PRO A 101 8.86 -26.64 -2.63
C PRO A 101 10.12 -26.52 -3.51
N GLY A 102 11.32 -26.76 -2.95
CA GLY A 102 12.58 -26.61 -3.70
C GLY A 102 13.29 -25.25 -3.56
N GLY A 103 12.79 -24.29 -2.77
CA GLY A 103 13.57 -23.08 -2.47
C GLY A 103 14.74 -23.30 -1.51
N ALA A 104 15.99 -22.96 -1.91
CA ALA A 104 17.27 -22.65 -1.22
C ALA A 104 17.59 -23.24 0.18
N ILE A 105 16.61 -23.39 1.06
CA ILE A 105 16.63 -24.18 2.30
C ILE A 105 16.38 -25.68 2.00
N THR A 106 15.81 -26.01 0.84
CA THR A 106 15.59 -27.39 0.38
C THR A 106 16.76 -27.96 -0.41
N ASP A 107 17.61 -27.12 -1.01
CA ASP A 107 18.72 -27.58 -1.86
C ASP A 107 19.90 -28.18 -1.08
N ARG A 108 20.16 -27.74 0.16
CA ARG A 108 21.30 -28.26 0.94
C ARG A 108 21.10 -29.65 1.55
N VAL A 109 19.87 -30.16 1.57
CA VAL A 109 19.57 -31.52 2.09
C VAL A 109 19.23 -32.50 0.95
N ARG A 110 19.01 -31.99 -0.27
CA ARG A 110 18.59 -32.78 -1.44
C ARG A 110 19.66 -32.83 -2.53
N ALA A 111 20.94 -32.89 -2.15
CA ALA A 111 22.06 -33.11 -3.08
C ALA A 111 22.12 -34.55 -3.64
N GLY A 112 20.99 -35.25 -3.75
CA GLY A 112 20.96 -36.65 -4.20
C GLY A 112 19.61 -37.20 -4.66
N ALA A 113 18.54 -36.40 -4.80
CA ALA A 113 17.24 -36.93 -5.20
C ALA A 113 16.61 -36.13 -6.34
N GLU A 114 16.81 -36.67 -7.54
CA GLU A 114 16.08 -36.53 -8.82
C GLU A 114 14.96 -35.48 -8.96
N LYS A 115 15.05 -34.78 -10.11
CA LYS A 115 14.04 -34.22 -11.04
C LYS A 115 12.54 -34.33 -10.68
N SER A 116 12.12 -33.97 -9.47
CA SER A 116 10.71 -33.63 -9.21
C SER A 116 10.48 -32.18 -9.64
N GLY A 117 9.64 -31.96 -10.66
CA GLY A 117 9.38 -30.64 -11.25
C GLY A 117 9.29 -29.52 -10.22
N GLU A 118 10.17 -28.53 -10.35
CA GLU A 118 10.24 -27.38 -9.44
C GLU A 118 8.89 -26.66 -9.42
N ALA A 119 8.17 -26.78 -8.30
CA ALA A 119 6.97 -25.98 -8.08
C ALA A 119 7.39 -24.51 -8.03
N LYS A 120 7.06 -23.76 -9.09
CA LYS A 120 7.42 -22.35 -9.22
C LYS A 120 6.82 -21.56 -8.04
N PRO A 121 7.58 -20.61 -7.43
CA PRO A 121 7.02 -19.73 -6.42
C PRO A 121 5.78 -19.01 -6.94
N GLY A 122 4.76 -18.87 -6.10
CA GLY A 122 3.48 -18.24 -6.45
C GLY A 122 3.55 -16.71 -6.61
N TYR A 123 4.46 -16.19 -7.45
CA TYR A 123 4.67 -14.74 -7.60
C TYR A 123 3.46 -13.97 -8.14
N ARG A 124 2.40 -14.64 -8.63
CA ARG A 124 1.12 -13.97 -8.94
C ARG A 124 0.54 -13.24 -7.73
N TRP A 125 0.85 -13.69 -6.51
CA TRP A 125 0.41 -13.05 -5.28
C TRP A 125 1.07 -11.69 -5.02
N LEU A 126 2.13 -11.34 -5.77
CA LEU A 126 2.70 -9.98 -5.75
C LEU A 126 1.73 -8.94 -6.31
N LEU A 127 0.64 -9.35 -6.99
CA LEU A 127 -0.44 -8.46 -7.37
C LEU A 127 -1.10 -7.78 -6.17
N VAL A 128 -1.14 -8.42 -5.00
CA VAL A 128 -1.76 -7.85 -3.80
C VAL A 128 -1.06 -6.54 -3.37
N PRO A 129 0.25 -6.55 -3.03
CA PRO A 129 0.94 -5.30 -2.69
C PRO A 129 1.06 -4.33 -3.87
N ALA A 130 1.14 -4.82 -5.12
CA ALA A 130 1.18 -3.94 -6.29
C ALA A 130 -0.12 -3.14 -6.49
N LEU A 131 -1.28 -3.78 -6.27
CA LEU A 131 -2.57 -3.11 -6.31
C LEU A 131 -2.71 -2.11 -5.16
N GLY A 132 -2.14 -2.38 -3.99
CA GLY A 132 -2.08 -1.40 -2.89
C GLY A 132 -1.44 -0.08 -3.32
N ILE A 133 -0.25 -0.16 -3.94
CA ILE A 133 0.47 1.01 -4.48
C ILE A 133 -0.37 1.73 -5.55
N ALA A 134 -0.98 0.96 -6.46
CA ALA A 134 -1.78 1.54 -7.54
C ALA A 134 -3.01 2.29 -7.04
N PHE A 135 -3.71 1.74 -6.04
CA PHE A 135 -4.89 2.40 -5.45
C PHE A 135 -4.53 3.59 -4.58
N ASP A 136 -3.35 3.60 -3.97
CA ASP A 136 -2.80 4.77 -3.28
C ASP A 136 -2.63 5.95 -4.25
N PHE A 137 -1.97 5.73 -5.40
CA PHE A 137 -1.87 6.76 -6.42
C PHE A 137 -3.21 7.15 -7.05
N ALA A 138 -4.15 6.21 -7.16
CA ALA A 138 -5.49 6.50 -7.65
C ALA A 138 -6.26 7.41 -6.68
N GLU A 139 -6.14 7.17 -5.37
CA GLU A 139 -6.72 8.04 -4.34
C GLU A 139 -6.09 9.42 -4.39
N ASN A 140 -4.76 9.53 -4.40
CA ASN A 140 -4.05 10.82 -4.46
C ASN A 140 -4.50 11.65 -5.67
N SER A 141 -4.66 10.99 -6.82
CA SER A 141 -5.15 11.63 -8.04
C SER A 141 -6.60 12.07 -7.92
N ALA A 142 -7.48 11.21 -7.41
CA ALA A 142 -8.91 11.49 -7.28
C ALA A 142 -9.18 12.61 -6.26
N VAL A 143 -8.51 12.58 -5.10
CA VAL A 143 -8.64 13.64 -4.09
C VAL A 143 -8.03 14.94 -4.60
N THR A 144 -6.93 14.91 -5.36
CA THR A 144 -6.41 16.13 -6.01
C THR A 144 -7.46 16.77 -6.92
N LEU A 145 -8.12 15.98 -7.77
CA LEU A 145 -9.17 16.48 -8.66
C LEU A 145 -10.36 17.03 -7.86
N LEU A 146 -10.73 16.37 -6.77
CA LEU A 146 -11.78 16.83 -5.87
C LEU A 146 -11.44 18.19 -5.23
N MET A 147 -10.23 18.34 -4.70
CA MET A 147 -9.75 19.60 -4.10
C MET A 147 -9.71 20.74 -5.11
N LEU A 148 -9.23 20.48 -6.33
CA LEU A 148 -9.22 21.46 -7.42
C LEU A 148 -10.64 21.88 -7.80
N GLY A 149 -11.58 20.92 -7.88
CA GLY A 149 -12.97 21.20 -8.21
C GLY A 149 -13.67 22.06 -7.18
N VAL A 150 -13.57 21.71 -5.90
CA VAL A 150 -14.11 22.54 -4.81
C VAL A 150 -13.50 23.94 -4.82
N GLY A 151 -12.18 24.05 -5.05
CA GLY A 151 -11.51 25.35 -5.17
C GLY A 151 -12.04 26.21 -6.32
N SER A 152 -12.35 25.59 -7.46
CA SER A 152 -12.83 26.30 -8.66
C SER A 152 -14.28 26.80 -8.57
N LEU A 153 -15.11 26.16 -7.75
CA LEU A 153 -16.53 26.54 -7.56
C LEU A 153 -16.70 27.62 -6.48
N GLY A 154 -15.71 27.79 -5.60
CA GLY A 154 -15.81 28.64 -4.41
C GLY A 154 -16.52 27.90 -3.27
N ALA A 155 -16.05 28.09 -2.04
CA ALA A 155 -16.53 27.33 -0.86
C ALA A 155 -18.04 27.48 -0.59
N GLU A 156 -18.67 28.58 -1.04
CA GLU A 156 -20.10 28.83 -0.86
C GLU A 156 -21.00 28.15 -1.90
N ALA A 157 -20.42 27.66 -3.01
CA ALA A 157 -21.18 27.00 -4.09
C ALA A 157 -21.08 25.47 -4.05
N ALA A 158 -20.32 24.88 -3.12
CA ALA A 158 -20.14 23.44 -3.07
C ALA A 158 -21.40 22.74 -2.51
N PRO A 159 -22.05 21.85 -3.27
CA PRO A 159 -23.38 21.35 -2.96
C PRO A 159 -23.38 20.26 -1.88
N ALA A 160 -24.48 20.19 -1.14
CA ALA A 160 -24.87 19.06 -0.28
C ALA A 160 -25.44 17.84 -1.07
N GLY A 161 -25.09 17.69 -2.36
CA GLY A 161 -25.79 16.81 -3.31
C GLY A 161 -25.00 15.59 -3.76
N GLY A 162 -25.61 14.40 -3.67
CA GLY A 162 -24.98 13.10 -3.95
C GLY A 162 -24.51 12.83 -5.39
N ILE A 163 -24.07 11.59 -5.63
CA ILE A 163 -23.38 11.07 -6.83
C ILE A 163 -24.12 11.35 -8.17
N LEU A 164 -25.41 11.70 -8.12
CA LEU A 164 -26.29 11.99 -9.25
C LEU A 164 -26.87 13.41 -9.22
N GLY A 165 -26.15 14.39 -8.67
CA GLY A 165 -26.56 15.80 -8.60
C GLY A 165 -26.67 16.49 -9.97
N GLY A 166 -27.66 16.09 -10.77
CA GLY A 166 -28.07 16.74 -12.01
C GLY A 166 -29.19 17.78 -11.82
N ALA A 167 -29.54 18.13 -10.58
CA ALA A 167 -30.53 19.16 -10.30
C ALA A 167 -29.82 20.50 -10.04
N MET A 168 -29.69 21.29 -11.12
CA MET A 168 -29.17 22.66 -11.19
C MET A 168 -27.64 22.84 -11.19
N GLY A 169 -27.01 22.67 -12.36
CA GLY A 169 -25.75 23.39 -12.69
C GLY A 169 -24.42 22.76 -12.26
N GLU A 170 -24.42 21.62 -11.57
CA GLU A 170 -23.19 21.00 -11.08
C GLU A 170 -22.37 20.32 -12.19
N PRO A 171 -21.03 20.49 -12.21
CA PRO A 171 -20.18 19.72 -13.09
C PRO A 171 -20.19 18.24 -12.68
N SER A 172 -20.69 17.37 -13.57
CA SER A 172 -20.78 15.91 -13.34
C SER A 172 -19.47 15.24 -12.94
N TRP A 173 -18.34 15.88 -13.20
CA TRP A 173 -17.01 15.38 -12.86
C TRP A 173 -16.66 15.52 -11.38
N LEU A 174 -17.26 16.45 -10.61
CA LEU A 174 -16.98 16.58 -9.18
C LEU A 174 -17.49 15.36 -8.40
N GLY A 175 -18.72 14.94 -8.70
CA GLY A 175 -19.30 13.71 -8.14
C GLY A 175 -18.52 12.45 -8.54
N LEU A 176 -17.97 12.42 -9.77
CA LEU A 176 -17.07 11.35 -10.20
C LEU A 176 -15.74 11.35 -9.44
N ALA A 177 -15.14 12.52 -9.19
CA ALA A 177 -13.91 12.63 -8.40
C ALA A 177 -14.14 12.20 -6.94
N ALA A 178 -15.24 12.63 -6.35
CA ALA A 178 -15.66 12.20 -5.01
C ALA A 178 -15.85 10.68 -4.94
N PHE A 179 -16.61 10.10 -5.87
CA PHE A 179 -16.80 8.66 -5.96
C PHE A 179 -15.48 7.90 -6.15
N ALA A 180 -14.65 8.36 -7.08
CA ALA A 180 -13.34 7.76 -7.34
C ALA A 180 -12.45 7.80 -6.09
N SER A 181 -12.45 8.90 -5.34
CA SER A 181 -11.67 9.02 -4.11
C SER A 181 -12.13 8.03 -3.03
N SER A 182 -13.44 7.91 -2.79
CA SER A 182 -14.01 6.95 -1.84
C SER A 182 -13.69 5.51 -2.22
N ALA A 183 -13.89 5.16 -3.50
CA ALA A 183 -13.62 3.82 -4.00
C ALA A 183 -12.12 3.48 -3.94
N ALA A 184 -11.26 4.42 -4.34
CA ALA A 184 -9.81 4.25 -4.28
C ALA A 184 -9.32 4.09 -2.84
N THR A 185 -9.85 4.87 -1.88
CA THR A 185 -9.51 4.75 -0.45
C THR A 185 -9.87 3.37 0.10
N ALA A 186 -11.08 2.89 -0.18
CA ALA A 186 -11.52 1.56 0.27
C ALA A 186 -10.63 0.44 -0.29
N LEU A 187 -10.32 0.53 -1.59
CA LEU A 187 -9.47 -0.45 -2.27
C LEU A 187 -8.01 -0.34 -1.79
N LYS A 188 -7.48 0.86 -1.59
CA LYS A 188 -6.16 1.11 -1.00
C LYS A 188 -6.06 0.37 0.32
N TRP A 189 -6.94 0.62 1.28
CA TRP A 189 -6.84 -0.01 2.59
C TRP A 189 -7.01 -1.52 2.58
N LEU A 190 -7.86 -2.06 1.68
CA LEU A 190 -7.95 -3.50 1.48
C LEU A 190 -6.61 -4.11 1.03
N PHE A 191 -5.99 -3.53 -0.01
CA PHE A 191 -4.77 -4.09 -0.60
C PHE A 191 -3.49 -3.74 0.16
N VAL A 192 -3.38 -2.52 0.71
CA VAL A 192 -2.29 -2.09 1.59
C VAL A 192 -2.32 -2.88 2.90
N GLY A 193 -3.50 -3.02 3.53
CA GLY A 193 -3.66 -3.83 4.73
C GLY A 193 -3.28 -5.29 4.52
N ALA A 194 -3.78 -5.91 3.44
CA ALA A 194 -3.40 -7.28 3.07
C ALA A 194 -1.90 -7.39 2.73
N GLY A 195 -1.35 -6.39 2.03
CA GLY A 195 0.06 -6.30 1.68
C GLY A 195 0.96 -6.30 2.92
N PHE A 196 0.68 -5.44 3.90
CA PHE A 196 1.43 -5.37 5.16
C PHE A 196 1.27 -6.64 6.00
N ALA A 197 0.05 -7.16 6.12
CA ALA A 197 -0.20 -8.41 6.83
C ALA A 197 0.65 -9.56 6.24
N GLY A 198 0.68 -9.70 4.91
CA GLY A 198 1.54 -10.69 4.25
C GLY A 198 3.03 -10.41 4.40
N ALA A 199 3.45 -9.13 4.39
CA ALA A 199 4.84 -8.74 4.58
C ALA A 199 5.37 -9.08 5.98
N LEU A 200 4.49 -9.22 6.99
CA LEU A 200 4.84 -9.64 8.34
C LEU A 200 4.69 -11.16 8.53
N ILE A 201 3.57 -11.74 8.09
CA ILE A 201 3.23 -13.14 8.34
C ILE A 201 4.09 -14.10 7.49
N LEU A 202 4.32 -13.79 6.22
CA LEU A 202 5.01 -14.71 5.30
C LEU A 202 6.49 -14.93 5.68
N PRO A 203 7.28 -13.90 6.06
CA PRO A 203 8.64 -14.12 6.53
C PRO A 203 8.71 -14.96 7.80
N LEU A 204 7.78 -14.77 8.74
CA LEU A 204 7.68 -15.57 9.96
C LEU A 204 7.38 -17.04 9.63
N ALA A 205 6.40 -17.29 8.77
CA ALA A 205 6.07 -18.63 8.31
C ALA A 205 7.26 -19.30 7.59
N ALA A 206 7.97 -18.55 6.75
CA ALA A 206 9.17 -19.04 6.06
C ALA A 206 10.30 -19.38 7.05
N GLY A 207 10.50 -18.54 8.08
CA GLY A 207 11.48 -18.75 9.14
C GLY A 207 11.16 -19.97 10.02
N LEU A 208 9.91 -20.10 10.46
CA LEU A 208 9.46 -21.25 11.25
C LEU A 208 9.57 -22.55 10.44
N GLY A 209 9.13 -22.53 9.17
CA GLY A 209 9.27 -23.66 8.26
C GLY A 209 10.73 -24.07 8.04
N ALA A 210 11.66 -23.11 8.04
CA ALA A 210 13.09 -23.39 7.99
C ALA A 210 13.61 -24.09 9.26
N LEU A 211 13.22 -23.58 10.44
CA LEU A 211 13.61 -24.13 11.73
C LEU A 211 13.12 -25.59 11.91
N LEU A 212 11.85 -25.84 11.60
CA LEU A 212 11.24 -27.17 11.72
C LEU A 212 11.92 -28.18 10.79
N ARG A 213 12.27 -27.78 9.57
CA ARG A 213 13.00 -28.63 8.61
C ARG A 213 14.41 -28.97 9.10
N ARG A 214 15.15 -28.01 9.65
CA ARG A 214 16.47 -28.25 10.25
C ARG A 214 16.41 -29.26 11.40
N ARG A 215 15.40 -29.14 12.28
CA ARG A 215 15.20 -30.09 13.39
C ARG A 215 14.91 -31.51 12.91
N ARG A 216 14.10 -31.68 11.86
CA ARG A 216 13.81 -33.00 11.27
C ARG A 216 15.07 -33.63 10.65
N ALA A 217 15.84 -32.86 9.89
CA ALA A 217 17.09 -33.35 9.29
C ALA A 217 18.11 -33.77 10.37
N GLY A 218 18.25 -32.99 11.44
CA GLY A 218 19.13 -33.34 12.57
C GLY A 218 18.72 -34.63 13.28
N ARG A 219 17.41 -34.89 13.46
CA ARG A 219 16.92 -36.15 14.04
C ARG A 219 17.17 -37.35 13.13
N GLN A 220 17.04 -37.19 11.81
CA GLN A 220 17.35 -38.26 10.86
C GLN A 220 18.84 -38.61 10.86
N ALA A 221 19.72 -37.61 10.95
CA ALA A 221 21.17 -37.83 11.02
C ALA A 221 21.64 -38.45 12.34
N ALA A 222 20.90 -38.27 13.44
CA ALA A 222 21.25 -38.83 14.75
C ALA A 222 20.66 -40.23 15.01
N GLY A 223 19.75 -40.70 14.15
CA GLY A 223 19.15 -42.04 14.19
C GLY A 223 19.76 -43.04 13.21
N GLN A 224 20.85 -42.66 12.53
CA GLN A 224 21.74 -43.50 11.71
C GLN A 224 23.07 -43.65 12.45
#